data_AF-A0A829NFK4-F1
#
_entry.id   AF-A0A829NFK4-F1
#
_cell.length_a   1.000
_cell.length_b   1.000
_cell.length_c   1.000
_cell.angle_alpha   90.00
_cell.angle_beta   90.00
_cell.angle_gamma   90.00
#
_symmetry.space_group_name_H-M   'P 1'
#
loop_
_entity.id
_entity.type
_entity.pdbx_description
1 polymer ?
#
loop_
_entity_poly.entity_id
_entity_poly.type
_entity_poly.pdbx_seq_one_letter_code
_entity_poly.pdbx_strand_id
1 'polypeptide(L)'
;MKKEIEIQRIRKRYLKEIVCQSRKWLVMAGIAMLILSIYNIVISWLLQTIIDIVSGDSSMTILQVGIIAMITFLIFIAAYVIYRVARPKYLYQAMLCYKQKIFCKMIDKNLSSFRKENTSQYLSMYTNDAKMIEMYYFDSVLEMIDLTVSFVGALLLMLWYSPILTVFGLILSVLPIAASFPIANKMAEAERKVSDGNGEFVSIVRDILQRFPVIKSFQAEKEMKKNFFRENERMEHLKYQSRYIEESINLWGTAASVMMRLGIFLIGAWMSVSG
;
A
#
# COMPACT_ATOMS: atom_id res chain seq x y z
N MET A 1 -6.98 -23.41 15.05
CA MET A 1 -6.82 -23.77 13.63
C MET A 1 -8.12 -23.80 12.80
N LYS A 2 -9.00 -24.82 12.83
CA LYS A 2 -10.22 -24.85 11.96
C LYS A 2 -11.18 -23.65 12.17
N LYS A 3 -11.39 -23.26 13.43
CA LYS A 3 -12.29 -22.16 13.83
C LYS A 3 -11.76 -20.77 13.40
N GLU A 4 -10.45 -20.56 13.46
CA GLU A 4 -9.81 -19.31 13.00
C GLU A 4 -9.86 -19.18 11.47
N ILE A 5 -9.64 -20.29 10.75
CA ILE A 5 -9.73 -20.31 9.28
C ILE A 5 -11.15 -19.97 8.83
N GLU A 6 -12.17 -20.46 9.53
CA GLU A 6 -13.58 -20.19 9.24
C GLU A 6 -13.95 -18.72 9.50
N ILE A 7 -13.51 -18.16 10.63
CA ILE A 7 -13.69 -16.73 10.96
C ILE A 7 -13.04 -15.83 9.90
N GLN A 8 -11.82 -16.16 9.46
CA GLN A 8 -11.15 -15.42 8.39
C GLN A 8 -11.89 -15.51 7.04
N ARG A 9 -12.45 -16.68 6.71
CA ARG A 9 -13.22 -16.88 5.49
C ARG A 9 -14.50 -16.05 5.48
N ILE A 10 -15.21 -16.00 6.61
CA ILE A 10 -16.43 -15.19 6.79
C ILE A 10 -16.08 -13.71 6.65
N ARG A 11 -15.03 -13.23 7.32
CA ARG A 11 -14.55 -11.84 7.21
C ARG A 11 -14.22 -11.47 5.77
N LYS A 12 -13.51 -12.33 5.04
CA LYS A 12 -13.14 -12.09 3.63
C LYS A 12 -14.37 -12.04 2.71
N ARG A 13 -15.37 -12.91 2.92
CA ARG A 13 -16.64 -12.87 2.18
C ARG A 13 -17.41 -11.56 2.45
N TYR A 14 -17.47 -11.14 3.71
CA TYR A 14 -18.13 -9.89 4.10
C TYR A 14 -17.49 -8.65 3.45
N LEU A 15 -16.17 -8.57 3.48
CA LEU A 15 -15.45 -7.46 2.85
C LEU A 15 -15.60 -7.49 1.32
N LYS A 16 -15.62 -8.67 0.70
CA LYS A 16 -15.85 -8.82 -0.75
C LYS A 16 -17.23 -8.33 -1.18
N GLU A 17 -18.28 -8.58 -0.39
CA GLU A 17 -19.63 -8.06 -0.66
C GLU A 17 -19.66 -6.53 -0.65
N ILE A 18 -18.95 -5.91 0.30
CA ILE A 18 -18.88 -4.45 0.43
C ILE A 18 -18.17 -3.85 -0.80
N VAL A 19 -17.07 -4.45 -1.22
CA VAL A 19 -16.36 -4.06 -2.46
C VAL A 19 -17.26 -4.21 -3.69
N CYS A 20 -18.11 -5.24 -3.73
CA CYS A 20 -19.05 -5.46 -4.83
C CYS A 20 -20.11 -4.34 -4.90
N GLN A 21 -20.52 -3.79 -3.75
CA GLN A 21 -21.49 -2.70 -3.68
C GLN A 21 -20.91 -1.35 -4.16
N SER A 22 -19.63 -1.08 -3.87
CA SER A 22 -18.91 0.11 -4.36
C SER A 22 -18.19 -0.11 -5.71
N ARG A 23 -18.48 -1.21 -6.41
CA ARG A 23 -17.79 -1.65 -7.64
C ARG A 23 -17.74 -0.59 -8.73
N LYS A 24 -18.77 0.24 -8.88
CA LYS A 24 -18.81 1.28 -9.93
C LYS A 24 -17.66 2.29 -9.78
N TRP A 25 -17.40 2.77 -8.57
CA TRP A 25 -16.31 3.71 -8.30
C TRP A 25 -14.94 3.04 -8.34
N LEU A 26 -14.85 1.79 -7.89
CA LEU A 26 -13.62 1.00 -8.04
C LEU A 26 -13.25 0.81 -9.51
N VAL A 27 -14.21 0.46 -10.36
CA VAL A 27 -13.98 0.30 -11.80
C VAL A 27 -13.60 1.62 -12.45
N MET A 28 -14.27 2.73 -12.12
CA MET A 28 -13.88 4.05 -12.63
C MET A 28 -12.47 4.47 -12.18
N ALA A 29 -12.11 4.22 -10.92
CA ALA A 29 -10.76 4.49 -10.44
C ALA A 29 -9.72 3.63 -11.17
N GLY A 30 -10.01 2.33 -11.37
CA GLY A 30 -9.13 1.42 -12.11
C GLY A 30 -8.96 1.81 -13.58
N ILE A 31 -10.03 2.25 -14.27
CA ILE A 31 -9.95 2.75 -15.65
C ILE A 31 -9.13 4.04 -15.71
N ALA A 32 -9.33 4.96 -14.76
CA ALA A 32 -8.55 6.18 -14.70
C ALA A 32 -7.06 5.89 -14.47
N MET A 33 -6.74 4.98 -13.53
CA MET A 33 -5.37 4.50 -13.30
C MET A 33 -4.77 3.91 -14.58
N LEU A 34 -5.49 3.05 -15.30
CA LEU A 34 -5.06 2.51 -16.60
C LEU A 34 -4.67 3.60 -17.59
N ILE A 35 -5.50 4.64 -17.74
CA ILE A 35 -5.20 5.76 -18.65
C ILE A 35 -3.96 6.54 -18.18
N LEU A 36 -3.82 6.77 -16.87
CA LEU A 36 -2.66 7.44 -16.28
C LEU A 36 -1.37 6.63 -16.47
N SER A 37 -1.42 5.31 -16.30
CA SER A 37 -0.29 4.41 -16.58
C SER A 37 0.09 4.44 -18.06
N ILE A 38 -0.90 4.40 -18.96
CA ILE A 38 -0.66 4.51 -20.41
C ILE A 38 -0.03 5.87 -20.77
N TYR A 39 -0.41 6.95 -20.08
CA TYR A 39 0.16 8.26 -20.34
C TYR A 39 1.68 8.32 -20.09
N ASN A 40 2.21 7.57 -19.12
CA ASN A 40 3.67 7.47 -18.92
C ASN A 40 4.39 6.92 -20.17
N ILE A 41 3.74 5.99 -20.88
CA ILE A 41 4.24 5.42 -22.14
C ILE A 41 4.25 6.47 -23.23
N VAL A 42 3.14 7.21 -23.35
CA VAL A 42 2.98 8.27 -24.33
C VAL A 42 4.08 9.31 -24.14
N ILE A 43 4.44 9.66 -22.91
CA ILE A 43 5.57 10.55 -22.63
C ILE A 43 6.89 9.98 -23.18
N SER A 44 7.20 8.72 -22.89
CA SER A 44 8.41 8.08 -23.42
C SER A 44 8.46 8.07 -24.95
N TRP A 45 7.34 7.76 -25.60
CA TRP A 45 7.22 7.77 -27.05
C TRP A 45 7.31 9.19 -27.65
N LEU A 46 6.71 10.19 -27.01
CA LEU A 46 6.84 11.60 -27.40
C LEU A 46 8.30 12.06 -27.31
N LEU A 47 9.00 11.69 -26.23
CA LEU A 47 10.42 12.02 -26.08
C LEU A 47 11.27 11.36 -27.18
N GLN A 48 11.04 10.08 -27.48
CA GLN A 48 11.71 9.39 -28.58
C GLN A 48 11.47 10.11 -29.91
N THR A 49 10.21 10.45 -30.21
CA THR A 49 9.86 11.15 -31.46
C THR A 49 10.53 12.53 -31.55
N ILE A 50 10.65 13.26 -30.43
CA ILE A 50 11.36 14.54 -30.39
C ILE A 50 12.85 14.33 -30.70
N ILE A 51 13.48 13.28 -30.16
CA ILE A 51 14.88 12.94 -30.46
C ILE A 51 15.04 12.63 -31.96
N ASP A 52 14.14 11.82 -32.53
CA ASP A 52 14.20 11.44 -33.94
C ASP A 52 14.02 12.65 -34.88
N ILE A 53 13.17 13.62 -34.51
CA ILE A 53 13.03 14.89 -35.24
C ILE A 53 14.32 15.71 -35.19
N VAL A 54 14.95 15.82 -34.02
CA VAL A 54 16.21 16.57 -33.85
C VAL A 54 17.36 15.89 -34.60
N SER A 55 17.37 14.56 -34.65
CA SER A 55 18.33 13.75 -35.40
C SER A 55 18.09 13.75 -36.91
N GLY A 56 16.98 14.31 -37.39
CA GLY A 56 16.64 14.40 -38.82
C GLY A 56 16.08 13.10 -39.43
N ASP A 57 15.70 12.13 -38.61
CA ASP A 57 15.27 10.79 -39.03
C ASP A 57 13.74 10.62 -39.02
N SER A 58 13.00 11.68 -38.69
CA SER A 58 11.53 11.64 -38.56
C SER A 58 10.81 12.36 -39.70
N SER A 59 9.72 11.74 -40.18
CA SER A 59 8.77 12.36 -41.11
C SER A 59 7.75 13.28 -40.42
N MET A 60 7.72 13.31 -39.09
CA MET A 60 6.79 14.13 -38.32
C MET A 60 7.33 15.53 -38.06
N THR A 61 6.47 16.53 -38.13
CA THR A 61 6.85 17.92 -37.78
C THR A 61 6.68 18.18 -36.28
N ILE A 62 7.45 19.13 -35.74
CA ILE A 62 7.35 19.55 -34.33
C ILE A 62 5.92 20.00 -33.95
N LEU A 63 5.20 20.60 -34.90
CA LEU A 63 3.83 21.06 -34.70
C LEU A 63 2.86 19.88 -34.53
N GLN A 64 3.00 18.82 -35.32
CA GLN A 64 2.20 17.59 -35.17
C GLN A 64 2.45 16.93 -33.81
N VAL A 65 3.71 16.82 -33.39
CA VAL A 65 4.06 16.27 -32.07
C VAL A 65 3.48 17.15 -30.94
N GLY A 66 3.54 18.47 -31.08
CA GLY A 66 2.93 19.40 -30.13
C GLY A 66 1.41 19.23 -30.01
N ILE A 67 0.70 19.01 -31.12
CA ILE A 67 -0.74 18.73 -31.09
C ILE A 67 -1.04 17.40 -30.38
N ILE A 68 -0.30 16.33 -30.69
CA ILE A 68 -0.49 15.03 -30.05
C ILE A 68 -0.19 15.12 -28.55
N ALA A 69 0.87 15.83 -28.16
CA ALA A 69 1.20 16.09 -26.77
C ALA A 69 0.07 16.83 -26.05
N MET A 70 -0.53 17.86 -26.68
CA MET A 70 -1.63 18.60 -26.09
C MET A 70 -2.90 17.74 -25.92
N ILE A 71 -3.26 16.94 -26.93
CA ILE A 71 -4.44 16.06 -26.87
C ILE A 71 -4.26 15.02 -25.76
N THR A 72 -3.09 14.37 -25.72
CA THR A 72 -2.79 13.34 -24.71
C THR A 72 -2.70 13.93 -23.31
N PHE A 73 -2.20 15.16 -23.16
CA PHE A 73 -2.24 15.91 -21.90
C PHE A 73 -3.67 16.20 -21.45
N LEU A 74 -4.58 16.59 -22.34
CA LEU A 74 -5.99 16.79 -21.99
C LEU A 74 -6.66 15.48 -21.53
N ILE A 75 -6.35 14.35 -22.18
CA ILE A 75 -6.81 13.02 -21.76
C ILE A 75 -6.28 12.67 -20.36
N PHE A 76 -4.99 12.96 -20.10
CA PHE A 76 -4.39 12.78 -18.79
C PHE A 76 -5.11 13.59 -17.71
N ILE A 77 -5.39 14.87 -17.97
CA ILE A 77 -6.14 15.73 -17.04
C ILE A 77 -7.55 15.16 -16.79
N ALA A 78 -8.25 14.75 -17.84
CA ALA A 78 -9.59 14.15 -17.70
C ALA A 78 -9.55 12.86 -16.85
N ALA A 79 -8.59 11.98 -17.09
CA ALA A 79 -8.38 10.76 -16.30
C ALA A 79 -8.08 11.10 -14.84
N TYR A 80 -7.22 12.08 -14.58
CA TYR A 80 -6.89 12.51 -13.23
C TYR A 80 -8.10 13.10 -12.49
N VAL A 81 -8.96 13.85 -13.17
CA VAL A 81 -10.22 14.35 -12.60
C VAL A 81 -11.16 13.19 -12.25
N ILE A 82 -11.29 12.19 -13.12
CA ILE A 82 -12.08 10.98 -12.83
C ILE A 82 -11.52 10.28 -11.60
N TYR A 83 -10.19 10.07 -11.54
CA TYR A 83 -9.54 9.43 -10.41
C TYR A 83 -9.75 10.18 -9.10
N ARG A 84 -9.58 11.50 -9.12
CA ARG A 84 -9.80 12.41 -7.99
C ARG A 84 -11.20 12.29 -7.39
N VAL A 85 -12.21 11.98 -8.21
CA VAL A 85 -13.59 11.78 -7.74
C VAL A 85 -13.84 10.31 -7.36
N ALA A 86 -13.35 9.36 -8.15
CA ALA A 86 -13.67 7.95 -8.03
C ALA A 86 -13.05 7.31 -6.79
N ARG A 87 -11.76 7.57 -6.50
CA ARG A 87 -11.07 6.97 -5.34
C ARG A 87 -11.72 7.38 -4.01
N PRO A 88 -11.92 8.68 -3.71
CA PRO A 88 -12.59 9.06 -2.46
C PRO A 88 -14.03 8.55 -2.37
N LYS A 89 -14.80 8.55 -3.48
CA LYS A 89 -16.17 8.01 -3.46
C LYS A 89 -16.22 6.50 -3.21
N TYR A 90 -15.27 5.74 -3.75
CA TYR A 90 -15.14 4.32 -3.45
C TYR A 90 -14.91 4.08 -1.96
N LEU A 91 -13.92 4.77 -1.37
CA LEU A 91 -13.61 4.66 0.07
C LEU A 91 -14.81 5.06 0.94
N TYR A 92 -15.45 6.19 0.60
CA TYR A 92 -16.65 6.66 1.27
C TYR A 92 -17.77 5.60 1.26
N GLN A 93 -18.12 5.06 0.09
CA GLN A 93 -19.20 4.08 -0.02
C GLN A 93 -18.87 2.75 0.66
N ALA A 94 -17.62 2.29 0.52
CA ALA A 94 -17.15 1.07 1.17
C ALA A 94 -17.24 1.20 2.70
N MET A 95 -16.75 2.31 3.25
CA MET A 95 -16.77 2.58 4.69
C MET A 95 -18.17 2.84 5.24
N LEU A 96 -19.03 3.51 4.48
CA LEU A 96 -20.43 3.72 4.86
C LEU A 96 -21.15 2.38 5.02
N CYS A 97 -21.05 1.50 4.00
CA CYS A 97 -21.65 0.17 4.05
C CYS A 97 -21.03 -0.70 5.16
N TYR A 98 -19.71 -0.67 5.31
CA TYR A 98 -19.00 -1.40 6.36
C TYR A 98 -19.50 -1.04 7.76
N LYS A 99 -19.55 0.27 8.08
CA LYS A 99 -20.02 0.76 9.39
C LYS A 99 -21.49 0.44 9.63
N GLN A 100 -22.36 0.62 8.63
CA GLN A 100 -23.77 0.27 8.72
C GLN A 100 -24.00 -1.23 8.99
N LYS A 101 -23.34 -2.12 8.23
CA LYS A 101 -23.46 -3.58 8.42
C LYS A 101 -22.97 -4.03 9.79
N ILE A 102 -21.89 -3.44 10.29
CA ILE A 102 -21.40 -3.73 11.64
C ILE A 102 -22.38 -3.29 12.70
N PHE A 103 -22.95 -2.09 12.54
CA PHE A 103 -23.91 -1.57 13.49
C PHE A 103 -25.18 -2.42 13.54
N CYS A 104 -25.74 -2.80 12.39
CA CYS A 104 -26.89 -3.72 12.34
C CYS A 104 -26.57 -5.05 13.04
N LYS A 105 -25.43 -5.68 12.71
CA LYS A 105 -25.01 -6.91 13.37
C LYS A 105 -24.80 -6.78 14.88
N MET A 106 -24.34 -5.62 15.34
CA MET A 106 -24.16 -5.34 16.76
C MET A 106 -25.51 -5.27 17.47
N ILE A 107 -26.50 -4.61 16.87
CA ILE A 107 -27.88 -4.52 17.41
C ILE A 107 -28.57 -5.89 17.39
N ASP A 108 -28.35 -6.69 16.34
CA ASP A 108 -28.98 -8.01 16.18
C ASP A 108 -28.34 -9.10 17.09
N LYS A 109 -27.29 -8.78 17.87
CA LYS A 109 -26.68 -9.73 18.80
C LYS A 109 -27.60 -9.97 20.01
N ASN A 110 -27.77 -11.24 20.38
CA ASN A 110 -28.43 -11.64 21.62
C ASN A 110 -27.74 -10.99 22.84
N LEU A 111 -28.55 -10.62 23.85
CA LEU A 111 -28.09 -9.98 25.09
C LEU A 111 -26.95 -10.73 25.80
N SER A 112 -26.94 -12.07 25.71
CA SER A 112 -25.89 -12.92 26.32
C SER A 112 -24.54 -12.81 25.61
N SER A 113 -24.54 -12.57 24.29
CA SER A 113 -23.33 -12.30 23.51
C SER A 113 -22.87 -10.85 23.68
N PHE A 114 -23.81 -9.91 23.83
CA PHE A 114 -23.50 -8.51 24.08
C PHE A 114 -22.82 -8.31 25.45
N ARG A 115 -23.33 -8.94 26.52
CA ARG A 115 -22.75 -8.85 27.88
C ARG A 115 -21.35 -9.46 28.03
N LYS A 116 -20.91 -10.29 27.09
CA LYS A 116 -19.55 -10.88 27.09
C LYS A 116 -18.49 -9.94 26.55
N GLU A 117 -18.87 -8.88 25.84
CA GLU A 117 -17.97 -7.90 25.22
C GLU A 117 -18.10 -6.55 25.92
N ASN A 118 -16.97 -5.86 26.16
CA ASN A 118 -16.98 -4.55 26.81
C ASN A 118 -17.39 -3.46 25.79
N THR A 119 -18.17 -2.45 26.20
CA THR A 119 -18.50 -1.26 25.39
C THR A 119 -17.27 -0.64 24.72
N SER A 120 -16.12 -0.64 25.40
CA SER A 120 -14.85 -0.14 24.83
C SER A 120 -14.36 -0.95 23.62
N GLN A 121 -14.66 -2.24 23.57
CA GLN A 121 -14.29 -3.12 22.45
C GLN A 121 -15.12 -2.81 21.21
N TYR A 122 -16.43 -2.59 21.38
CA TYR A 122 -17.30 -2.13 20.29
C TYR A 122 -16.88 -0.74 19.77
N LEU A 123 -16.51 0.18 20.67
CA LEU A 123 -16.03 1.50 20.29
C LEU A 123 -14.72 1.44 19.50
N SER A 124 -13.76 0.60 19.94
CA SER A 124 -12.50 0.39 19.21
C SER A 124 -12.77 -0.23 17.83
N MET A 125 -13.69 -1.19 17.73
CA MET A 125 -14.04 -1.82 16.46
C MET A 125 -14.64 -0.81 15.46
N TYR A 126 -15.45 0.13 15.95
CA TYR A 126 -16.10 1.14 15.12
C TYR A 126 -15.17 2.30 14.70
N THR A 127 -14.08 2.50 15.44
CA THR A 127 -13.13 3.61 15.23
C THR A 127 -11.78 3.11 14.70
N ASN A 128 -10.98 2.48 15.55
CA ASN A 128 -9.63 2.03 15.25
C ASN A 128 -9.61 0.89 14.21
N ASP A 129 -10.40 -0.17 14.41
CA ASP A 129 -10.39 -1.31 13.49
C ASP A 129 -10.99 -0.92 12.13
N ALA A 130 -12.01 -0.06 12.14
CA ALA A 130 -12.60 0.51 10.94
C ALA A 130 -11.57 1.31 10.13
N LYS A 131 -10.75 2.14 10.79
CA LYS A 131 -9.65 2.87 10.15
C LYS A 131 -8.59 1.94 9.57
N MET A 132 -8.22 0.89 10.30
CA MET A 132 -7.29 -0.13 9.79
C MET A 132 -7.85 -0.82 8.54
N ILE A 133 -9.16 -1.11 8.49
CA ILE A 133 -9.79 -1.72 7.32
C ILE A 133 -9.87 -0.76 6.14
N GLU A 134 -10.10 0.53 6.39
CA GLU A 134 -10.03 1.56 5.36
C GLU A 134 -8.65 1.58 4.69
N MET A 135 -7.58 1.68 5.49
CA MET A 135 -6.20 1.81 4.99
C MET A 135 -5.67 0.50 4.40
N TYR A 136 -5.70 -0.60 5.16
CA TYR A 136 -5.01 -1.84 4.78
C TYR A 136 -5.84 -2.80 3.94
N TYR A 137 -7.12 -2.50 3.69
CA TYR A 137 -7.96 -3.35 2.84
C TYR A 137 -8.57 -2.56 1.69
N PHE A 138 -9.38 -1.53 1.96
CA PHE A 138 -10.05 -0.82 0.87
C PHE A 138 -9.07 -0.02 0.04
N ASP A 139 -8.17 0.75 0.67
CA ASP A 139 -7.18 1.55 -0.05
C ASP A 139 -6.13 0.67 -0.75
N SER A 140 -5.61 -0.35 -0.05
CA SER A 140 -4.66 -1.31 -0.62
C SER A 140 -5.19 -2.06 -1.85
N VAL A 141 -6.51 -2.27 -1.98
CA VAL A 141 -7.09 -2.87 -3.19
C VAL A 141 -6.90 -1.96 -4.41
N LEU A 142 -7.04 -0.63 -4.27
CA LEU A 142 -6.78 0.31 -5.35
C LEU A 142 -5.30 0.33 -5.72
N GLU A 143 -4.43 0.36 -4.71
CA GLU A 143 -2.98 0.32 -4.90
C GLU A 143 -2.53 -0.96 -5.62
N MET A 144 -3.08 -2.12 -5.25
CA MET A 144 -2.81 -3.38 -5.94
C MET A 144 -3.23 -3.34 -7.42
N ILE A 145 -4.38 -2.73 -7.72
CA ILE A 145 -4.83 -2.55 -9.11
C ILE A 145 -3.83 -1.67 -9.87
N ASP A 146 -3.43 -0.54 -9.30
CA ASP A 146 -2.47 0.38 -9.90
C ASP A 146 -1.12 -0.28 -10.21
N LEU A 147 -0.58 -1.00 -9.22
CA LEU A 147 0.68 -1.76 -9.38
C LEU A 147 0.55 -2.85 -10.44
N THR A 148 -0.54 -3.61 -10.46
CA THR A 148 -0.76 -4.69 -11.42
C THR A 148 -0.88 -4.14 -12.84
N VAL A 149 -1.67 -3.09 -13.02
CA VAL A 149 -1.88 -2.41 -14.29
C VAL A 149 -0.58 -1.85 -14.82
N SER A 150 0.17 -1.14 -13.98
CA SER A 150 1.45 -0.54 -14.35
C SER A 150 2.49 -1.60 -14.69
N PHE A 151 2.56 -2.70 -13.93
CA PHE A 151 3.45 -3.82 -14.21
C PHE A 151 3.13 -4.50 -15.55
N VAL A 152 1.86 -4.87 -15.78
CA VAL A 152 1.44 -5.52 -17.03
C VAL A 152 1.63 -4.58 -18.22
N GLY A 153 1.26 -3.30 -18.08
CA GLY A 153 1.45 -2.29 -19.11
C GLY A 153 2.92 -2.12 -19.49
N ALA A 154 3.81 -1.96 -18.50
CA ALA A 154 5.25 -1.84 -18.75
C ALA A 154 5.83 -3.12 -19.39
N LEU A 155 5.42 -4.30 -18.94
CA LEU A 155 5.89 -5.58 -19.49
C LEU A 155 5.48 -5.75 -20.95
N LEU A 156 4.22 -5.48 -21.28
CA LEU A 156 3.70 -5.60 -22.66
C LEU A 156 4.44 -4.67 -23.62
N LEU A 157 4.72 -3.44 -23.19
CA LEU A 157 5.50 -2.51 -24.00
C LEU A 157 6.95 -2.94 -24.19
N MET A 158 7.59 -3.38 -23.11
CA MET A 158 8.98 -3.81 -23.18
C MET A 158 9.10 -4.98 -24.17
N LEU A 159 8.15 -5.92 -24.13
CA LEU A 159 8.05 -7.02 -25.09
C LEU A 159 7.81 -6.52 -26.52
N TRP A 160 6.98 -5.49 -26.70
CA TRP A 160 6.72 -4.91 -28.02
C TRP A 160 7.96 -4.23 -28.60
N TYR A 161 8.71 -3.48 -27.79
CA TYR A 161 9.90 -2.76 -28.23
C TYR A 161 11.11 -3.67 -28.44
N SER A 162 11.42 -4.55 -27.49
CA SER A 162 12.52 -5.51 -27.60
C SER A 162 12.35 -6.69 -26.63
N PRO A 163 11.97 -7.88 -27.15
CA PRO A 163 11.88 -9.09 -26.34
C PRO A 163 13.20 -9.45 -25.63
N ILE A 164 14.33 -9.17 -26.27
CA ILE A 164 15.68 -9.46 -25.71
C ILE A 164 15.97 -8.57 -24.50
N LEU A 165 15.75 -7.25 -24.63
CA LEU A 165 15.88 -6.32 -23.50
C LEU A 165 14.94 -6.69 -22.37
N THR A 166 13.74 -7.19 -22.69
CA THR A 166 12.78 -7.66 -21.68
C THR A 166 13.32 -8.84 -20.89
N VAL A 167 13.91 -9.85 -21.54
CA VAL A 167 14.50 -11.00 -20.85
C VAL A 167 15.60 -10.55 -19.90
N PHE A 168 16.52 -9.69 -20.33
CA PHE A 168 17.55 -9.13 -19.45
C PHE A 168 16.95 -8.31 -18.30
N GLY A 169 15.94 -7.48 -18.59
CA GLY A 169 15.20 -6.73 -17.57
C GLY A 169 14.56 -7.63 -16.52
N LEU A 170 13.93 -8.73 -16.94
CA LEU A 170 13.36 -9.73 -16.04
C LEU A 170 14.43 -10.42 -15.20
N ILE A 171 15.56 -10.82 -15.79
CA ILE A 171 16.69 -11.43 -15.05
C ILE A 171 17.23 -10.44 -14.01
N LEU A 172 17.46 -9.19 -14.39
CA LEU A 172 17.98 -8.17 -13.47
C LEU A 172 16.94 -7.77 -12.41
N SER A 173 15.63 -7.91 -12.69
CA SER A 173 14.56 -7.67 -11.70
C SER A 173 14.55 -8.68 -10.55
N VAL A 174 15.20 -9.83 -10.72
CA VAL A 174 15.40 -10.80 -9.65
C VAL A 174 16.31 -10.24 -8.56
N LEU A 175 17.23 -9.31 -8.87
CA LEU A 175 18.18 -8.75 -7.90
C LEU A 175 17.47 -8.01 -6.74
N PRO A 176 16.59 -7.02 -6.97
CA PRO A 176 15.83 -6.40 -5.87
C PRO A 176 15.01 -7.41 -5.06
N ILE A 177 14.36 -8.36 -5.73
CA ILE A 177 13.50 -9.36 -5.07
C ILE A 177 14.34 -10.27 -4.16
N ALA A 178 15.46 -10.78 -4.67
CA ALA A 178 16.37 -11.65 -3.94
C ALA A 178 17.05 -10.90 -2.78
N ALA A 179 17.36 -9.61 -2.94
CA ALA A 179 17.93 -8.78 -1.88
C ALA A 179 16.95 -8.57 -0.72
N SER A 180 15.66 -8.43 -1.01
CA SER A 180 14.62 -8.21 0.03
C SER A 180 14.17 -9.51 0.72
N PHE A 181 14.20 -10.65 0.03
CA PHE A 181 13.66 -11.93 0.54
C PHE A 181 14.24 -12.40 1.89
N PRO A 182 15.56 -12.42 2.15
CA PRO A 182 16.11 -12.91 3.42
C PRO A 182 15.78 -12.01 4.61
N ILE A 183 15.46 -10.73 4.36
CA ILE A 183 15.16 -9.74 5.39
C ILE A 183 13.64 -9.66 5.64
N ALA A 184 12.80 -10.05 4.68
CA ALA A 184 11.34 -10.04 4.80
C ALA A 184 10.83 -10.86 6.00
N ASN A 185 11.41 -12.04 6.26
CA ASN A 185 11.05 -12.85 7.43
C ASN A 185 11.41 -12.15 8.76
N LYS A 186 12.54 -11.42 8.78
CA LYS A 186 12.95 -10.64 9.96
C LYS A 186 12.03 -9.44 10.19
N MET A 187 11.57 -8.80 9.12
CA MET A 187 10.58 -7.73 9.20
C MET A 187 9.27 -8.23 9.78
N ALA A 188 8.75 -9.36 9.28
CA ALA A 188 7.52 -9.96 9.81
C ALA A 188 7.65 -10.33 11.30
N GLU A 189 8.80 -10.84 11.73
CA GLU A 189 9.06 -11.12 13.15
C GLU A 189 9.15 -9.84 13.99
N ALA A 190 9.82 -8.79 13.48
CA ALA A 190 9.93 -7.51 14.16
C ALA A 190 8.57 -6.82 14.30
N GLU A 191 7.76 -6.78 13.25
CA GLU A 191 6.39 -6.25 13.29
C GLU A 191 5.52 -7.02 14.29
N ARG A 192 5.68 -8.34 14.36
CA ARG A 192 5.00 -9.16 15.37
C ARG A 192 5.40 -8.76 16.79
N LYS A 193 6.70 -8.57 17.05
CA LYS A 193 7.19 -8.08 18.36
C LYS A 193 6.65 -6.69 18.69
N VAL A 194 6.55 -5.77 17.71
CA VAL A 194 5.91 -4.46 17.91
C VAL A 194 4.42 -4.62 18.23
N SER A 195 3.71 -5.50 17.53
CA SER A 195 2.28 -5.75 17.76
C SER A 195 2.02 -6.29 19.17
N ASP A 196 2.76 -7.34 19.57
CA ASP A 196 2.65 -7.97 20.89
C ASP A 196 3.05 -6.99 22.00
N GLY A 197 4.18 -6.28 21.83
CA GLY A 197 4.67 -5.28 22.79
C GLY A 197 3.71 -4.09 22.95
N ASN A 198 3.05 -3.66 21.88
CA ASN A 198 2.05 -2.59 21.95
C ASN A 198 0.81 -3.02 22.75
N GLY A 199 0.40 -4.28 22.63
CA GLY A 199 -0.68 -4.85 23.46
C GLY A 199 -0.34 -4.80 24.95
N GLU A 200 0.88 -5.19 25.31
CA GLU A 200 1.37 -5.14 26.69
C GLU A 200 1.47 -3.70 27.20
N PHE A 201 2.06 -2.79 26.42
CA PHE A 201 2.22 -1.38 26.78
C PHE A 201 0.87 -0.70 27.04
N VAL A 202 -0.13 -0.94 26.18
CA VAL A 202 -1.50 -0.42 26.37
C VAL A 202 -2.13 -0.96 27.65
N SER A 203 -1.88 -2.24 28.00
CA SER A 203 -2.37 -2.82 29.25
C SER A 203 -1.78 -2.12 30.46
N ILE A 204 -0.47 -1.84 30.46
CA ILE A 204 0.22 -1.14 31.56
C ILE A 204 -0.34 0.27 31.74
N VAL A 205 -0.53 1.01 30.64
CA VAL A 205 -1.14 2.35 30.69
C VAL A 205 -2.56 2.29 31.25
N ARG A 206 -3.36 1.31 30.81
CA ARG A 206 -4.73 1.12 31.34
C ARG A 206 -4.71 0.84 32.84
N ASP A 207 -3.84 -0.04 33.32
CA ASP A 207 -3.73 -0.39 34.74
C ASP A 207 -3.31 0.82 35.59
N ILE A 208 -2.37 1.65 35.10
CA ILE A 208 -1.98 2.91 35.74
C ILE A 208 -3.20 3.83 35.90
N LEU A 209 -3.96 4.03 34.82
CA LEU A 209 -5.10 4.94 34.82
C LEU A 209 -6.24 4.44 35.73
N GLN A 210 -6.54 3.14 35.70
CA GLN A 210 -7.56 2.55 36.56
C GLN A 210 -7.19 2.61 38.05
N ARG A 211 -5.90 2.46 38.38
CA ARG A 211 -5.40 2.48 39.76
C ARG A 211 -4.90 3.84 40.19
N PHE A 212 -5.15 4.89 39.41
CA PHE A 212 -4.62 6.23 39.67
C PHE A 212 -4.92 6.77 41.08
N PRO A 213 -6.15 6.64 41.63
CA PRO A 213 -6.42 7.07 43.01
C PRO A 213 -5.60 6.32 44.06
N VAL A 214 -5.39 5.02 43.85
CA VAL A 214 -4.57 4.16 44.74
C VAL A 214 -3.11 4.59 44.68
N ILE A 215 -2.58 4.86 43.48
CA ILE A 215 -1.20 5.35 43.32
C ILE A 215 -1.01 6.66 44.11
N LYS A 216 -2.00 7.57 44.06
CA LYS A 216 -1.97 8.84 44.81
C LYS A 216 -2.09 8.63 46.32
N SER A 217 -2.96 7.72 46.79
CA SER A 217 -3.14 7.48 48.23
C SER A 217 -1.91 6.88 48.89
N PHE A 218 -1.16 6.05 48.15
CA PHE A 218 0.08 5.42 48.61
C PHE A 218 1.36 6.21 48.29
N GLN A 219 1.25 7.40 47.67
CA GLN A 219 2.39 8.22 47.23
C GLN A 219 3.41 7.42 46.38
N ALA A 220 2.91 6.49 45.56
CA ALA A 220 3.72 5.56 44.77
C ALA A 220 4.09 6.09 43.37
N GLU A 221 3.96 7.40 43.12
CA GLU A 221 4.13 7.98 41.78
C GLU A 221 5.54 7.80 41.24
N LYS A 222 6.56 7.87 42.10
CA LYS A 222 7.97 7.73 41.68
C LYS A 222 8.23 6.34 41.11
N GLU A 223 7.74 5.30 41.79
CA GLU A 223 7.90 3.91 41.34
C GLU A 223 7.10 3.67 40.06
N MET A 224 5.85 4.18 39.99
CA MET A 224 5.03 4.00 38.79
C MET A 224 5.60 4.72 37.56
N LYS A 225 6.16 5.93 37.74
CA LYS A 225 6.87 6.65 36.68
C LYS A 225 8.10 5.89 36.19
N LYS A 226 8.89 5.33 37.11
CA LYS A 226 10.07 4.51 36.77
C LYS A 226 9.67 3.28 35.95
N ASN A 227 8.60 2.59 36.36
CA ASN A 227 8.08 1.45 35.61
C ASN A 227 7.59 1.88 34.21
N PHE A 228 6.80 2.95 34.12
CA PHE A 228 6.34 3.47 32.84
C PHE A 228 7.49 3.85 31.90
N PHE A 229 8.53 4.54 32.39
CA PHE A 229 9.68 4.93 31.57
C PHE A 229 10.42 3.71 31.01
N ARG A 230 10.63 2.67 31.82
CA ARG A 230 11.25 1.42 31.36
C ARG A 230 10.44 0.76 30.24
N GLU A 231 9.12 0.67 30.41
CA GLU A 231 8.25 0.02 29.42
C GLU A 231 8.10 0.87 28.15
N ASN A 232 8.09 2.19 28.28
CA ASN A 232 8.10 3.11 27.15
C ASN A 232 9.41 3.00 26.35
N GLU A 233 10.56 2.94 27.01
CA GLU A 233 11.85 2.72 26.37
C GLU A 233 11.91 1.37 25.65
N ARG A 234 11.43 0.29 26.30
CA ARG A 234 11.31 -1.03 25.66
C ARG A 234 10.43 -0.98 24.41
N MET A 235 9.27 -0.33 24.49
CA MET A 235 8.33 -0.24 23.37
C MET A 235 8.91 0.58 22.20
N GLU A 236 9.53 1.72 22.48
CA GLU A 236 10.17 2.54 21.43
C GLU A 236 11.40 1.84 20.84
N HIS A 237 12.14 1.07 21.63
CA HIS A 237 13.23 0.23 21.11
C HIS A 237 12.73 -0.85 20.15
N LEU A 238 11.60 -1.51 20.44
CA LEU A 238 10.98 -2.46 19.50
C LEU A 238 10.56 -1.78 18.19
N LYS A 239 9.95 -0.59 18.26
CA LYS A 239 9.61 0.20 17.06
C LYS A 239 10.85 0.63 16.28
N TYR A 240 11.92 1.01 16.98
CA TYR A 240 13.19 1.35 16.37
C TYR A 240 13.76 0.15 15.60
N GLN A 241 13.81 -1.04 16.22
CA GLN A 241 14.30 -2.25 15.54
C GLN A 241 13.48 -2.60 14.31
N SER A 242 12.14 -2.50 14.39
CA SER A 242 11.25 -2.72 13.24
C SER A 242 11.53 -1.75 12.10
N ARG A 243 11.60 -0.44 12.40
CA ARG A 243 11.91 0.60 11.40
C ARG A 243 13.32 0.47 10.85
N TYR A 244 14.30 0.09 11.67
CA TYR A 244 15.67 -0.13 11.21
C TYR A 244 15.74 -1.28 10.20
N ILE A 245 14.99 -2.37 10.44
CA ILE A 245 14.89 -3.49 9.49
C ILE A 245 14.17 -3.06 8.20
N GLU A 246 13.07 -2.30 8.31
CA GLU A 246 12.34 -1.72 7.17
C GLU A 246 13.25 -0.83 6.31
N GLU A 247 13.97 0.11 6.92
CA GLU A 247 14.93 0.97 6.21
C GLU A 247 16.10 0.18 5.61
N SER A 248 16.53 -0.89 6.27
CA SER A 248 17.54 -1.80 5.71
C SER A 248 17.02 -2.50 4.45
N ILE A 249 15.77 -2.94 4.43
CA ILE A 249 15.12 -3.51 3.23
C ILE A 249 15.05 -2.46 2.13
N ASN A 250 14.62 -1.24 2.45
CA ASN A 250 14.51 -0.15 1.48
C ASN A 250 15.88 0.22 0.89
N LEU A 251 16.93 0.26 1.71
CA LEU A 251 18.29 0.55 1.27
C LEU A 251 18.80 -0.52 0.29
N TRP A 252 18.71 -1.80 0.65
CA TRP A 252 19.16 -2.89 -0.22
C TRP A 252 18.31 -3.01 -1.48
N GLY A 253 16.99 -2.86 -1.36
CA GLY A 253 16.06 -2.87 -2.48
C GLY A 253 16.32 -1.71 -3.45
N THR A 254 16.60 -0.51 -2.93
CA THR A 254 16.94 0.67 -3.75
C THR A 254 18.30 0.49 -4.42
N ALA A 255 19.32 0.05 -3.69
CA ALA A 255 20.65 -0.20 -4.25
C ALA A 255 20.60 -1.24 -5.39
N ALA A 256 19.91 -2.36 -5.18
CA ALA A 256 19.69 -3.37 -6.21
C ALA A 256 18.89 -2.82 -7.40
N SER A 257 17.89 -1.97 -7.15
CA SER A 257 17.10 -1.32 -8.21
C SER A 257 17.93 -0.34 -9.06
N VAL A 258 18.86 0.40 -8.44
CA VAL A 258 19.78 1.28 -9.17
C VAL A 258 20.74 0.44 -10.04
N MET A 259 21.31 -0.63 -9.49
CA MET A 259 22.17 -1.55 -10.26
C MET A 259 21.41 -2.18 -11.43
N MET A 260 20.16 -2.62 -11.21
CA MET A 260 19.29 -3.13 -12.27
C MET A 260 19.09 -2.09 -13.38
N ARG A 261 18.73 -0.84 -13.03
CA ARG A 261 18.51 0.23 -14.02
C ARG A 261 19.77 0.53 -14.83
N LEU A 262 20.92 0.64 -14.18
CA LEU A 262 22.21 0.83 -14.86
C LEU A 262 22.54 -0.36 -15.77
N GLY A 263 22.31 -1.59 -15.31
CA GLY A 263 22.49 -2.80 -16.11
C GLY A 263 21.63 -2.79 -17.37
N ILE A 264 20.35 -2.42 -17.26
CA ILE A 264 19.44 -2.28 -18.41
C ILE A 264 19.95 -1.22 -19.39
N PHE A 265 20.40 -0.05 -18.90
CA PHE A 265 20.95 0.99 -19.78
C PHE A 265 22.23 0.55 -20.49
N LEU A 266 23.15 -0.13 -19.79
CA LEU A 266 24.39 -0.64 -20.39
C LEU A 266 24.10 -1.70 -21.46
N ILE A 267 23.17 -2.62 -21.20
CA ILE A 267 22.75 -3.64 -22.17
C ILE A 267 22.06 -2.98 -23.36
N GLY A 268 21.17 -2.01 -23.12
CA GLY A 268 20.51 -1.25 -24.19
C GLY A 268 21.50 -0.49 -25.06
N ALA A 269 22.48 0.18 -24.45
CA ALA A 269 23.55 0.86 -25.18
C ALA A 269 24.42 -0.12 -25.98
N TRP A 270 24.79 -1.25 -25.38
CA TRP A 270 25.55 -2.30 -26.06
C TRP A 270 24.79 -2.87 -27.27
N MET A 271 23.49 -3.13 -27.14
CA MET A 271 22.65 -3.58 -28.25
C MET A 271 22.56 -2.50 -29.34
N SER A 272 22.36 -1.24 -28.96
CA SER A 272 22.31 -0.13 -29.93
C SER A 272 23.61 0.05 -30.72
N VAL A 273 24.76 -0.26 -30.13
CA VAL A 273 26.07 -0.20 -30.82
C VAL A 273 26.36 -1.46 -31.63
N SER A 274 25.83 -2.61 -31.19
CA SER A 274 26.11 -3.92 -31.82
C SER A 274 25.20 -4.26 -33.01
N GLY A 275 24.12 -3.50 -33.21
CA GLY A 275 23.14 -3.70 -34.29
C GLY A 275 21.89 -4.42 -33.83
#